data_AF-A0A956BB59-F1
#
_entry.id   AF-A0A956BB59-F1
#
_cell.length_a   1.000
_cell.length_b   1.000
_cell.length_c   1.000
_cell.angle_alpha   90.00
_cell.angle_beta   90.00
_cell.angle_gamma   90.00
#
_symmetry.space_group_name_H-M   'P 1'
#
loop_
_entity.id
_entity.type
_entity.pdbx_description
1 polymer ?
#
loop_
_entity_poly.entity_id
_entity_poly.type
_entity_poly.pdbx_seq_one_letter_code
_entity_poly.pdbx_strand_id
1 'polypeptide(L)'
;MRRWVSRGLLVLAMVAPAAGWAGPVEDARSLADEGKEILEKADKARANKKPLMLAEGLRKYARAYLLLTSRKLENDAPDLLQSISDAIKDTNALPEVAQMRRELLGKAIEAAETGKLTEAYDHLASLRDLDPREWTVEYALTVIGQRMEGG
;
A
#
# COMPACT_ATOMS: atom_id res chain seq x y z
N MET A 1 -66.73 -2.88 -20.64
CA MET A 1 -66.94 -2.01 -19.45
C MET A 1 -65.74 -2.12 -18.51
N ARG A 2 -65.25 -0.97 -18.01
CA ARG A 2 -64.46 -0.69 -16.77
C ARG A 2 -63.37 -1.69 -16.35
N ARG A 3 -62.06 -1.38 -16.50
CA ARG A 3 -61.13 -0.60 -15.63
C ARG A 3 -61.01 -1.12 -14.18
N TRP A 4 -59.75 -1.25 -13.72
CA TRP A 4 -59.13 -0.83 -12.43
C TRP A 4 -57.86 -1.69 -12.21
N VAL A 5 -56.65 -1.27 -12.59
CA VAL A 5 -55.62 -0.52 -11.82
C VAL A 5 -55.36 -1.06 -10.40
N SER A 6 -54.16 -1.60 -10.17
CA SER A 6 -53.35 -1.50 -8.94
C SER A 6 -51.94 -2.01 -9.28
N ARG A 7 -50.97 -1.14 -9.58
CA ARG A 7 -49.99 -0.57 -8.63
C ARG A 7 -49.33 -1.64 -7.74
N GLY A 8 -48.32 -2.33 -8.29
CA GLY A 8 -47.30 -3.03 -7.51
C GLY A 8 -45.98 -2.28 -7.67
N LEU A 9 -45.68 -1.46 -6.66
CA LEU A 9 -44.52 -0.57 -6.58
C LEU A 9 -43.23 -1.40 -6.58
N LEU A 10 -42.37 -1.19 -7.58
CA LEU A 10 -41.00 -1.69 -7.62
C LEU A 10 -40.21 -0.91 -6.55
N VAL A 11 -40.09 -1.47 -5.34
CA VAL A 11 -39.15 -0.94 -4.35
C VAL A 11 -37.76 -1.37 -4.80
N LEU A 12 -37.15 -0.49 -5.60
CA LEU A 12 -35.71 -0.43 -5.80
C LEU A 12 -35.09 -0.31 -4.40
N ALA A 13 -34.54 -1.39 -3.88
CA ALA A 13 -33.65 -1.32 -2.73
C ALA A 13 -32.41 -0.55 -3.20
N MET A 14 -32.44 0.77 -3.04
CA MET A 14 -31.22 1.56 -2.95
C MET A 14 -30.49 1.02 -1.71
N VAL A 15 -29.58 0.08 -1.94
CA VAL A 15 -28.46 -0.15 -1.05
C VAL A 15 -27.67 1.15 -1.10
N ALA A 16 -28.04 2.09 -0.24
CA ALA A 16 -27.13 3.15 0.14
C ALA A 16 -25.85 2.44 0.59
N PRO A 17 -24.66 2.78 0.06
CA PRO A 17 -23.44 2.32 0.67
C PRO A 17 -23.48 2.87 2.08
N ALA A 18 -23.68 1.98 3.05
CA ALA A 18 -23.26 2.25 4.40
C ALA A 18 -21.76 2.48 4.28
N ALA A 19 -21.37 3.75 4.11
CA ALA A 19 -20.09 4.23 4.56
C ALA A 19 -20.10 4.07 6.08
N GLY A 20 -20.01 2.82 6.52
CA GLY A 20 -19.66 2.50 7.88
C GLY A 20 -18.31 3.11 8.07
N TRP A 21 -18.21 4.00 9.05
CA TRP A 21 -16.95 4.52 9.54
C TRP A 21 -16.22 3.35 10.18
N ALA A 22 -15.62 2.52 9.33
CA ALA A 22 -14.70 1.49 9.73
C ALA A 22 -13.55 2.22 10.45
N GLY A 23 -13.19 1.76 11.65
CA GLY A 23 -12.09 2.35 12.38
C GLY A 23 -10.78 2.14 11.63
N PRO A 24 -9.69 2.78 12.08
CA PRO A 24 -8.40 2.66 11.39
C PRO A 24 -7.87 1.22 11.36
N VAL A 25 -8.30 0.37 12.29
CA VAL A 25 -7.96 -1.07 12.31
C VAL A 25 -8.70 -1.82 11.20
N GLU A 26 -9.98 -1.54 10.98
CA GLU A 26 -10.76 -2.12 9.90
C GLU A 26 -10.29 -1.64 8.53
N ASP A 27 -9.91 -0.37 8.40
CA ASP A 27 -9.27 0.17 7.19
C ASP A 27 -7.94 -0.54 6.90
N ALA A 28 -7.10 -0.77 7.93
CA ALA A 28 -5.85 -1.50 7.80
C ALA A 28 -6.09 -2.95 7.37
N ARG A 29 -7.12 -3.59 7.93
CA ARG A 29 -7.52 -4.95 7.55
C ARG A 29 -7.99 -5.01 6.09
N SER A 30 -8.84 -4.08 5.67
CA SER A 30 -9.30 -3.99 4.27
C SER A 30 -8.12 -3.86 3.31
N LEU A 31 -7.14 -3.00 3.64
CA LEU A 31 -5.93 -2.86 2.84
C LEU A 31 -5.10 -4.15 2.83
N ALA A 32 -4.96 -4.83 3.97
CA ALA A 32 -4.23 -6.10 4.04
C ALA A 32 -4.92 -7.21 3.21
N ASP A 33 -6.24 -7.28 3.23
CA ASP A 33 -7.03 -8.23 2.43
C ASP A 33 -6.91 -7.93 0.93
N GLU A 34 -7.00 -6.66 0.52
CA GLU A 34 -6.74 -6.25 -0.86
C GLU A 34 -5.31 -6.62 -1.30
N GLY A 35 -4.32 -6.37 -0.44
CA GLY A 35 -2.92 -6.73 -0.69
C GLY A 35 -2.75 -8.23 -0.91
N LYS A 36 -3.37 -9.04 -0.04
CA LYS A 36 -3.38 -10.50 -0.16
C LYS A 36 -3.94 -10.97 -1.49
N GLU A 37 -5.12 -10.47 -1.89
CA GLU A 37 -5.73 -10.84 -3.16
C GLU A 37 -4.84 -10.51 -4.36
N ILE A 38 -4.14 -9.36 -4.32
CA ILE A 38 -3.24 -8.95 -5.39
C ILE A 38 -2.04 -9.88 -5.46
N LEU A 39 -1.44 -10.26 -4.32
CA LEU A 39 -0.33 -11.20 -4.29
C LEU A 39 -0.74 -12.60 -4.79
N GLU A 40 -1.90 -13.10 -4.40
CA GLU A 40 -2.44 -14.38 -4.91
C GLU A 40 -2.67 -14.36 -6.43
N LYS A 41 -3.04 -13.20 -6.99
CA LYS A 41 -3.15 -13.00 -8.44
C LYS A 41 -1.76 -12.89 -9.09
N ALA A 42 -0.78 -12.31 -8.41
CA ALA A 42 0.60 -12.18 -8.90
C ALA A 42 1.27 -13.55 -9.12
N ASP A 43 1.00 -14.53 -8.26
CA ASP A 43 1.53 -15.91 -8.40
C ASP A 43 1.09 -16.59 -9.70
N LYS A 44 -0.08 -16.20 -10.23
CA LYS A 44 -0.63 -16.72 -11.50
C LYS A 44 -0.34 -15.80 -12.69
N ALA A 45 0.31 -14.66 -12.45
CA ALA A 45 0.57 -13.67 -13.48
C ALA A 45 1.74 -14.07 -14.39
N ARG A 46 1.74 -13.51 -15.61
CA ARG A 46 2.88 -13.65 -16.52
C ARG A 46 4.11 -12.94 -15.94
N ALA A 47 5.30 -13.41 -16.29
CA ALA A 47 6.58 -12.91 -15.78
C ALA A 47 6.75 -11.38 -15.88
N ASN A 48 6.22 -10.74 -16.92
CA ASN A 48 6.30 -9.29 -17.09
C ASN A 48 5.31 -8.49 -16.21
N LYS A 49 4.20 -9.09 -15.80
CA LYS A 49 3.19 -8.45 -14.94
C LYS A 49 3.40 -8.76 -13.46
N LYS A 50 4.00 -9.91 -13.15
CA LYS A 50 4.22 -10.37 -11.78
C LYS A 50 4.93 -9.32 -10.90
N PRO A 51 6.07 -8.70 -11.30
CA PRO A 51 6.73 -7.70 -10.45
C PRO A 51 5.84 -6.50 -10.13
N LEU A 52 5.05 -6.03 -11.10
CA LEU A 52 4.13 -4.90 -10.91
C LEU A 52 3.03 -5.23 -9.90
N MET A 53 2.48 -6.43 -9.97
CA MET A 53 1.45 -6.88 -9.04
C MET A 53 2.02 -7.13 -7.64
N LEU A 54 3.24 -7.70 -7.54
CA LEU A 54 3.94 -7.84 -6.26
C LEU A 54 4.16 -6.48 -5.59
N ALA A 55 4.62 -5.48 -6.36
CA ALA A 55 4.77 -4.12 -5.85
C ALA A 55 3.43 -3.50 -5.43
N GLU A 56 2.36 -3.71 -6.19
CA GLU A 56 1.02 -3.22 -5.84
C GLU A 56 0.49 -3.85 -4.54
N GLY A 57 0.64 -5.16 -4.37
CA GLY A 57 0.28 -5.86 -3.13
C GLY A 57 1.10 -5.37 -1.94
N LEU A 58 2.41 -5.19 -2.13
CA LEU A 58 3.29 -4.62 -1.10
C LEU A 58 2.87 -3.21 -0.67
N ARG A 59 2.47 -2.35 -1.62
CA ARG A 59 1.98 -0.99 -1.28
C ARG A 59 0.75 -1.02 -0.39
N LYS A 60 -0.15 -1.98 -0.60
CA LYS A 60 -1.33 -2.15 0.26
C LYS A 60 -0.94 -2.56 1.67
N TYR A 61 -0.05 -3.54 1.81
CA TYR A 61 0.50 -3.94 3.10
C TYR A 61 1.28 -2.81 3.78
N ALA A 62 2.11 -2.08 3.04
CA ALA A 62 2.88 -0.95 3.58
C ALA A 62 1.96 0.15 4.11
N ARG A 63 0.88 0.46 3.39
CA ARG A 63 -0.12 1.43 3.85
C ARG A 63 -0.87 0.93 5.08
N ALA A 64 -1.24 -0.34 5.13
CA ALA A 64 -1.86 -0.94 6.31
C ALA A 64 -0.93 -0.87 7.53
N TYR A 65 0.36 -1.21 7.35
CA TYR A 65 1.39 -1.11 8.38
C TYR A 65 1.54 0.32 8.92
N LEU A 66 1.66 1.30 8.02
CA LEU A 66 1.79 2.70 8.39
C LEU A 66 0.53 3.21 9.09
N LEU A 67 -0.67 2.75 8.70
CA LEU A 67 -1.91 3.14 9.36
C LEU A 67 -1.95 2.68 10.83
N LEU A 68 -1.50 1.45 11.09
CA LEU A 68 -1.43 0.91 12.45
C LEU A 68 -0.34 1.58 13.29
N THR A 69 0.86 1.77 12.73
CA THR A 69 2.02 2.28 13.49
C THR A 69 2.00 3.80 13.69
N SER A 70 1.61 4.57 12.67
CA SER A 70 1.54 6.04 12.81
C SER A 70 0.46 6.50 13.79
N ARG A 71 -0.59 5.70 13.98
CA ARG A 71 -1.70 5.98 14.91
C ARG A 71 -1.53 5.31 16.27
N LYS A 72 -0.41 4.63 16.52
CA LYS A 72 -0.12 3.91 17.77
C LYS A 72 -1.14 2.82 18.11
N LEU A 73 -1.63 2.10 17.09
CA LEU A 73 -2.66 1.06 17.19
C LEU A 73 -2.06 -0.35 17.22
N GLU A 74 -0.76 -0.49 17.46
CA GLU A 74 -0.05 -1.77 17.43
C GLU A 74 -0.60 -2.75 18.48
N ASN A 75 -1.07 -2.23 19.61
CA ASN A 75 -1.67 -3.01 20.68
C ASN A 75 -3.16 -3.33 20.45
N ASP A 76 -3.83 -2.60 19.56
CA ASP A 76 -5.26 -2.80 19.26
C ASP A 76 -5.47 -3.95 18.26
N ALA A 77 -4.47 -4.22 17.42
CA ALA A 77 -4.50 -5.30 16.43
C ALA A 77 -3.12 -5.96 16.22
N PRO A 78 -2.52 -6.57 17.26
CA PRO A 78 -1.15 -7.10 17.19
C PRO A 78 -1.01 -8.23 16.17
N ASP A 79 -2.00 -9.12 16.08
CA ASP A 79 -1.98 -10.23 15.11
C ASP A 79 -2.06 -9.74 13.67
N LEU A 80 -2.86 -8.67 13.42
CA LEU A 80 -2.95 -8.05 12.11
C LEU A 80 -1.61 -7.40 11.74
N LEU A 81 -1.02 -6.63 12.64
CA LEU A 81 0.29 -6.00 12.43
C LEU A 81 1.37 -7.04 12.12
N GLN A 82 1.39 -8.14 12.88
CA GLN A 82 2.34 -9.23 12.66
C GLN A 82 2.13 -9.87 11.28
N SER A 83 0.88 -10.18 10.91
CA SER A 83 0.57 -10.77 9.60
C SER A 83 0.98 -9.87 8.43
N ILE A 84 0.78 -8.55 8.56
CA ILE A 84 1.21 -7.55 7.57
C ILE A 84 2.74 -7.53 7.49
N SER A 85 3.43 -7.50 8.63
CA SER A 85 4.89 -7.50 8.70
C SER A 85 5.48 -8.75 8.03
N ASP A 86 4.93 -9.92 8.31
CA ASP A 86 5.39 -11.18 7.71
C ASP A 86 5.16 -11.18 6.20
N ALA A 87 3.98 -10.74 5.73
CA ALA A 87 3.71 -10.61 4.30
C ALA A 87 4.69 -9.66 3.59
N ILE A 88 5.01 -8.51 4.19
CA ILE A 88 6.01 -7.57 3.65
C ILE A 88 7.39 -8.23 3.60
N LYS A 89 7.79 -8.93 4.67
CA LYS A 89 9.10 -9.60 4.75
C LYS A 89 9.24 -10.68 3.68
N ASP A 90 8.26 -11.56 3.58
CA ASP A 90 8.32 -12.71 2.68
C ASP A 90 8.27 -12.26 1.22
N THR A 91 7.43 -11.27 0.91
CA THR A 91 7.32 -10.74 -0.45
C THR A 91 8.58 -9.97 -0.87
N ASN A 92 9.20 -9.21 0.04
CA ASN A 92 10.48 -8.52 -0.25
C ASN A 92 11.66 -9.48 -0.44
N ALA A 93 11.58 -10.71 0.07
CA ALA A 93 12.58 -11.74 -0.15
C ALA A 93 12.53 -12.34 -1.57
N LEU A 94 11.45 -12.11 -2.33
CA LEU A 94 11.33 -12.59 -3.70
C LEU A 94 12.36 -11.90 -4.61
N PRO A 95 13.05 -12.63 -5.50
CA PRO A 95 14.08 -12.07 -6.39
C PRO A 95 13.60 -10.88 -7.21
N GLU A 96 12.35 -10.93 -7.71
CA GLU A 96 11.75 -9.88 -8.52
C GLU A 96 11.60 -8.56 -7.75
N VAL A 97 11.23 -8.64 -6.47
CA VAL A 97 11.08 -7.47 -5.61
C VAL A 97 12.45 -6.97 -5.15
N ALA A 98 13.35 -7.86 -4.76
CA ALA A 98 14.71 -7.51 -4.38
C ALA A 98 15.45 -6.77 -5.50
N GLN A 99 15.27 -7.19 -6.76
CA GLN A 99 15.79 -6.47 -7.92
C GLN A 99 15.16 -5.07 -8.04
N MET A 100 13.84 -4.96 -7.97
CA MET A 100 13.14 -3.67 -8.05
C MET A 100 13.61 -2.68 -6.98
N ARG A 101 13.80 -3.14 -5.74
CA ARG A 101 14.34 -2.32 -4.64
C ARG A 101 15.74 -1.81 -4.97
N ARG A 102 16.63 -2.68 -5.46
CA ARG A 102 17.99 -2.27 -5.85
C ARG A 102 17.97 -1.23 -6.96
N GLU A 103 17.11 -1.40 -7.96
CA GLU A 103 16.96 -0.43 -9.05
C GLU A 103 16.44 0.93 -8.56
N LEU A 104 15.44 0.94 -7.68
CA LEU A 104 14.93 2.18 -7.07
C LEU A 104 16.00 2.88 -6.22
N LEU A 105 16.74 2.12 -5.42
CA LEU A 105 17.82 2.68 -4.61
C LEU A 105 18.93 3.27 -5.48
N GLY A 106 19.32 2.57 -6.54
CA GLY A 106 20.30 3.08 -7.51
C GLY A 106 19.86 4.41 -8.13
N LYS A 107 18.60 4.49 -8.57
CA LYS A 107 18.02 5.74 -9.12
C LYS A 107 17.95 6.86 -8.10
N ALA A 108 17.60 6.55 -6.85
CA ALA A 108 17.58 7.54 -5.77
C ALA A 108 18.97 8.13 -5.52
N ILE A 109 20.01 7.28 -5.51
CA ILE A 109 21.40 7.70 -5.34
C ILE A 109 21.86 8.57 -6.51
N GLU A 110 21.63 8.13 -7.75
CA GLU A 110 21.99 8.90 -8.96
C GLU A 110 21.31 10.28 -8.99
N ALA A 111 20.02 10.34 -8.66
CA ALA A 111 19.28 11.60 -8.56
C ALA A 111 19.85 12.51 -7.46
N ALA A 112 20.22 11.96 -6.30
CA ALA A 112 20.80 12.73 -5.21
C ALA A 112 22.21 13.26 -5.56
N GLU A 113 23.05 12.44 -6.20
CA GLU A 113 24.39 12.83 -6.65
C GLU A 113 24.36 13.93 -7.71
N THR A 114 23.33 13.93 -8.56
CA THR A 114 23.12 14.95 -9.60
C THR A 114 22.35 16.18 -9.11
N GLY A 115 22.05 16.27 -7.80
CA GLY A 115 21.36 17.41 -7.18
C GLY A 115 19.85 17.45 -7.45
N LYS A 116 19.28 16.40 -8.06
CA LYS A 116 17.85 16.28 -8.34
C LYS A 116 17.10 15.74 -7.12
N LEU A 117 17.06 16.54 -6.06
CA LEU A 117 16.58 16.10 -4.75
C LEU A 117 15.11 15.63 -4.75
N THR A 118 14.24 16.25 -5.55
CA THR A 118 12.85 15.81 -5.69
C THR A 118 12.74 14.41 -6.30
N GLU A 119 13.50 14.12 -7.37
CA GLU A 119 13.52 12.78 -7.99
C GLU A 119 14.08 11.74 -7.00
N ALA A 120 15.12 12.10 -6.25
CA ALA A 120 15.69 11.25 -5.21
C ALA A 120 14.66 10.94 -4.11
N TYR A 121 13.91 11.95 -3.67
CA TYR A 121 12.84 11.81 -2.68
C TYR A 121 11.75 10.86 -3.19
N ASP A 122 11.28 11.03 -4.43
CA ASP A 122 10.23 10.19 -5.01
C ASP A 122 10.65 8.71 -5.12
N HIS A 123 11.92 8.45 -5.46
CA HIS A 123 12.47 7.10 -5.52
C HIS A 123 12.61 6.47 -4.12
N LEU A 124 13.03 7.23 -3.11
CA LEU A 124 13.04 6.76 -1.72
C LEU A 124 11.63 6.54 -1.16
N ALA A 125 10.66 7.40 -1.51
CA ALA A 125 9.27 7.23 -1.11
C ALA A 125 8.70 5.93 -1.70
N SER A 126 9.04 5.65 -2.97
CA SER A 126 8.70 4.38 -3.61
C SER A 126 9.32 3.17 -2.92
N LEU A 127 10.54 3.29 -2.35
CA LEU A 127 11.16 2.23 -1.53
C LEU A 127 10.43 2.00 -0.22
N ARG A 128 10.06 3.09 0.49
CA ARG A 128 9.28 3.01 1.74
C ARG A 128 7.92 2.35 1.48
N ASP A 129 7.32 2.65 0.35
CA ASP A 129 6.05 2.04 -0.05
C ASP A 129 6.16 0.53 -0.37
N LEU A 130 7.38 -0.01 -0.51
CA LEU A 130 7.64 -1.46 -0.62
C LEU A 130 8.02 -2.12 0.71
N ASP A 131 8.71 -1.39 1.60
CA ASP A 131 8.90 -1.80 3.00
C ASP A 131 9.04 -0.58 3.92
N PRO A 132 7.98 -0.21 4.66
CA PRO A 132 8.01 0.95 5.56
C PRO A 132 8.76 0.67 6.87
N ARG A 133 9.25 -0.56 7.08
CA ARG A 133 10.00 -0.95 8.28
C ARG A 133 11.49 -0.65 8.14
N GLU A 134 11.95 -0.33 6.92
CA GLU A 134 13.34 -0.03 6.65
C GLU A 134 13.70 1.39 7.13
N TRP A 135 14.22 1.48 8.37
CA TRP A 135 14.61 2.74 9.00
C TRP A 135 15.61 3.57 8.19
N THR A 136 16.51 2.91 7.45
CA THR A 136 17.48 3.58 6.58
C THR A 136 16.83 4.39 5.46
N VAL A 137 15.71 3.92 4.90
CA VAL A 137 14.95 4.65 3.88
C VAL A 137 14.25 5.86 4.50
N GLU A 138 13.64 5.71 5.68
CA GLU A 138 12.97 6.80 6.39
C GLU A 138 13.96 7.91 6.79
N TYR A 139 15.14 7.52 7.27
CA TYR A 139 16.22 8.46 7.55
C TYR A 139 16.67 9.22 6.30
N ALA A 140 16.86 8.51 5.18
CA ALA A 140 17.25 9.14 3.92
C ALA A 140 16.19 10.12 3.41
N LEU A 141 14.90 9.77 3.50
CA LEU A 141 13.79 10.68 3.18
C LEU A 141 13.84 11.96 4.00
N THR A 142 14.07 11.84 5.31
CA THR A 142 14.17 12.98 6.23
C THR A 142 15.33 13.90 5.83
N VAL A 143 16.51 13.34 5.57
CA VAL A 143 17.70 14.13 5.19
C VAL A 143 17.51 14.85 3.86
N ILE A 144 16.95 14.17 2.86
CA ILE A 144 16.68 14.80 1.56
C ILE A 144 15.62 15.90 1.69
N GLY A 145 14.54 15.65 2.45
CA GLY A 145 13.51 16.66 2.72
C GLY A 145 14.09 17.93 3.36
N GLN A 146 14.92 17.79 4.39
CA GLN A 146 15.60 18.92 5.03
C GLN A 146 16.49 19.70 4.07
N ARG A 147 17.19 19.02 3.15
CA ARG A 147 18.02 19.69 2.14
C ARG A 147 17.20 20.45 1.10
N MET A 148 16.01 19.96 0.76
CA MET A 148 15.08 20.65 -0.13
C MET A 148 14.48 21.91 0.51
N GLU A 149 14.25 21.90 1.83
CA GLU A 149 13.73 23.06 2.56
C GLU A 149 14.78 24.15 2.81
N GLY A 150 16.06 23.77 2.89
CA GLY A 150 17.17 24.68 3.19
C GLY A 150 17.93 25.25 1.97
N GLY A 151 17.57 24.85 0.75
CA GLY A 151 18.19 25.32 -0.51
C GLY A 151 17.30 26.29 -1.26
#